data_AF-A0A1G0YMR8-F1
#
_entry.id   AF-A0A1G0YMR8-F1
#
_cell.length_a   1.000
_cell.length_b   1.000
_cell.length_c   1.000
_cell.angle_alpha   90.00
_cell.angle_beta   90.00
_cell.angle_gamma   90.00
#
_symmetry.space_group_name_H-M   'P 1'
#
loop_
_entity.id
_entity.type
_entity.pdbx_description
1 polymer ?
#
loop_
_entity_poly.entity_id
_entity_poly.type
_entity_poly.pdbx_seq_one_letter_code
_entity_poly.pdbx_strand_id
1 'polypeptide(L)'
;MVFWPELSHSDTFMLDFFTSNSWKPLSLSLNEQVENFCHDRYGASDNKMLSLWKSFMPIAQLHCFHWDRAKPFQTTNAFFYKILYYPINTGLLEARKYFHKLFVPVIKKAPAVLAELSKIKFSEKDEFLYRDILDIGRTIAERLLFYEFVKIHLEMENWRSAKGSPEKITAMGNNCLEMMEKLGELVGLHNDYSLYSSLKKMGEKRKVNPVFENTLKANAENGYCRCCIYELVRKVYPEEIKVYLKWISDKMESGDRSEWKRPDCFDAEYKRIQDDFYQMPLEKMAPPKVQRKEKAVSEKLLEMSLIAKRIISGQISKCRSSREHHGALSHQ
;
A
#
# COMPACT_ATOMS: atom_id res chain seq x y z
N MET A 1 -27.21 -4.78 -16.89
CA MET A 1 -26.18 -4.97 -15.85
C MET A 1 -26.43 -3.91 -14.78
N VAL A 2 -26.48 -4.25 -13.49
CA VAL A 2 -26.71 -3.29 -12.40
C VAL A 2 -25.38 -3.05 -11.70
N PHE A 3 -24.98 -1.78 -11.56
CA PHE A 3 -23.78 -1.38 -10.87
C PHE A 3 -24.15 -0.66 -9.58
N TRP A 4 -23.74 -1.21 -8.43
CA TRP A 4 -24.09 -0.73 -7.09
C TRP A 4 -22.85 -0.75 -6.19
N PRO A 5 -21.92 0.21 -6.35
CA PRO A 5 -20.76 0.29 -5.48
C PRO A 5 -21.16 0.90 -4.13
N GLU A 6 -20.55 0.42 -3.04
CA GLU A 6 -20.61 1.10 -1.75
C GLU A 6 -19.80 2.41 -1.75
N LEU A 7 -18.87 2.54 -2.71
CA LEU A 7 -17.97 3.66 -2.84
C LEU A 7 -17.93 4.18 -4.28
N SER A 8 -18.40 5.41 -4.49
CA SER A 8 -18.53 6.01 -5.83
C SER A 8 -17.29 6.76 -6.32
N HIS A 9 -16.21 6.79 -5.54
CA HIS A 9 -15.02 7.60 -5.79
C HIS A 9 -13.74 6.78 -5.98
N SER A 10 -13.87 5.51 -6.38
CA SER A 10 -12.76 4.63 -6.74
C SER A 10 -12.93 4.04 -8.13
N ASP A 11 -11.80 3.73 -8.77
CA ASP A 11 -11.70 2.93 -9.98
C ASP A 11 -12.55 3.43 -11.17
N THR A 12 -12.27 4.65 -11.62
CA THR A 12 -12.97 5.29 -12.75
C THR A 12 -12.92 4.44 -14.03
N PHE A 13 -11.83 3.70 -14.27
CA PHE A 13 -11.75 2.75 -15.39
C PHE A 13 -12.86 1.69 -15.34
N MET A 14 -13.18 1.17 -14.14
CA MET A 14 -14.26 0.20 -13.98
C MET A 14 -15.63 0.83 -14.23
N LEU A 15 -15.84 2.09 -13.82
CA LEU A 15 -17.07 2.83 -14.10
C LEU A 15 -17.30 2.99 -15.61
N ASP A 16 -16.26 3.36 -16.34
CA ASP A 16 -16.32 3.51 -17.80
C ASP A 16 -16.53 2.16 -18.49
N PHE A 17 -15.80 1.13 -18.05
CA PHE A 17 -15.98 -0.23 -18.55
C PHE A 17 -17.43 -0.72 -18.32
N PHE A 18 -17.97 -0.57 -17.12
CA PHE A 18 -19.34 -0.99 -16.80
C PHE A 18 -20.37 -0.22 -17.62
N THR A 19 -20.19 1.10 -17.77
CA THR A 19 -21.11 1.95 -18.52
C THR A 19 -21.11 1.56 -19.99
N SER A 20 -19.95 1.43 -20.62
CA SER A 20 -19.84 1.01 -22.02
C SER A 20 -20.45 -0.39 -22.25
N ASN A 21 -20.18 -1.34 -21.36
CA ASN A 21 -20.70 -2.71 -21.48
C ASN A 21 -22.18 -2.84 -21.09
N SER A 22 -22.77 -1.85 -20.42
CA SER A 22 -24.20 -1.85 -20.09
C SER A 22 -25.09 -1.65 -21.32
N TRP A 23 -24.60 -0.93 -22.33
CA TRP A 23 -25.31 -0.67 -23.59
C TRP A 23 -24.98 -1.70 -24.67
N LYS A 24 -23.73 -2.19 -24.71
CA LYS A 24 -23.28 -3.24 -25.64
C LYS A 24 -22.31 -4.19 -24.92
N PRO A 25 -22.78 -5.32 -24.38
CA PRO A 25 -21.95 -6.19 -23.56
C PRO A 25 -20.81 -6.82 -24.37
N LEU A 26 -19.60 -6.75 -23.81
CA LEU A 26 -18.39 -7.46 -24.24
C LEU A 26 -17.95 -7.18 -25.70
N SER A 27 -18.30 -6.01 -26.25
CA SER A 27 -17.87 -5.65 -27.61
C SER A 27 -16.40 -5.26 -27.72
N LEU A 28 -15.75 -4.93 -26.60
CA LEU A 28 -14.34 -4.53 -26.54
C LEU A 28 -13.58 -5.47 -25.60
N SER A 29 -12.39 -5.88 -26.03
CA SER A 29 -11.40 -6.50 -25.16
C SER A 29 -10.91 -5.51 -24.10
N LEU A 30 -10.29 -6.02 -23.03
CA LEU A 30 -9.68 -5.16 -21.99
C LEU A 30 -8.66 -4.17 -22.58
N ASN A 31 -7.89 -4.59 -23.58
CA ASN A 31 -6.90 -3.73 -24.22
C ASN A 31 -7.54 -2.60 -25.00
N GLU A 32 -8.59 -2.89 -25.78
CA GLU A 32 -9.33 -1.87 -26.52
C GLU A 32 -10.04 -0.89 -25.58
N GLN A 33 -10.57 -1.37 -24.44
CA GLN A 33 -11.14 -0.47 -23.43
C GLN A 33 -10.08 0.45 -22.83
N VAL A 34 -8.89 -0.06 -22.50
CA VAL A 34 -7.78 0.76 -21.98
C VAL A 34 -7.32 1.79 -23.01
N GLU A 35 -7.29 1.42 -24.28
CA GLU A 35 -6.96 2.34 -25.38
C GLU A 35 -7.94 3.51 -25.44
N ASN A 36 -9.25 3.22 -25.51
CA ASN A 36 -10.30 4.24 -25.53
C ASN A 36 -10.25 5.11 -24.26
N PHE A 37 -10.13 4.49 -23.09
CA PHE A 37 -10.02 5.19 -21.82
C PHE A 37 -8.85 6.17 -21.80
N CYS A 38 -7.66 5.74 -22.28
CA CYS A 38 -6.48 6.62 -22.29
C CYS A 38 -6.63 7.77 -23.29
N HIS A 39 -7.20 7.50 -24.46
CA HIS A 39 -7.43 8.50 -25.49
C HIS A 39 -8.36 9.61 -25.00
N ASP A 40 -9.51 9.23 -24.45
CA ASP A 40 -10.55 10.16 -24.01
C ASP A 40 -10.11 10.97 -22.78
N ARG A 41 -9.29 10.37 -21.89
CA ARG A 41 -8.96 10.94 -20.58
C ARG A 41 -7.72 11.84 -20.56
N TYR A 42 -6.71 11.56 -21.40
CA TYR A 42 -5.38 12.18 -21.24
C TYR A 42 -4.95 13.10 -22.38
N GLY A 43 -5.70 13.18 -23.48
CA GLY A 43 -5.37 14.03 -24.63
C GLY A 43 -3.93 13.81 -25.09
N ALA A 44 -3.09 14.86 -25.04
CA ALA A 44 -1.70 14.80 -25.49
C ALA A 44 -0.78 13.79 -24.76
N SER A 45 -1.21 13.27 -23.60
CA SER A 45 -0.47 12.25 -22.84
C SER A 45 -0.94 10.81 -23.09
N ASP A 46 -1.90 10.61 -24.00
CA ASP A 46 -2.55 9.33 -24.31
C ASP A 46 -1.56 8.18 -24.53
N ASN A 47 -0.58 8.35 -25.41
CA ASN A 47 0.34 7.30 -25.82
C ASN A 47 1.26 6.86 -24.68
N LYS A 48 1.74 7.82 -23.89
CA LYS A 48 2.58 7.54 -22.71
C LYS A 48 1.77 6.82 -21.63
N MET A 49 0.58 7.33 -21.34
CA MET A 49 -0.30 6.71 -20.36
C MET A 49 -0.79 5.34 -20.80
N LEU A 50 -1.10 5.14 -22.08
CA LEU A 50 -1.52 3.85 -22.62
C LEU A 50 -0.46 2.77 -22.39
N SER A 51 0.81 3.08 -22.67
CA SER A 51 1.93 2.16 -22.40
C SER A 51 2.05 1.83 -20.90
N LEU A 52 1.91 2.85 -20.05
CA LEU A 52 1.90 2.68 -18.59
C LEU A 52 0.73 1.83 -18.11
N TRP A 53 -0.49 2.11 -18.56
CA TRP A 53 -1.69 1.35 -18.22
C TRP A 53 -1.57 -0.10 -18.65
N LYS A 54 -1.12 -0.38 -19.87
CA LYS A 54 -0.87 -1.77 -20.33
C LYS A 54 0.14 -2.51 -19.45
N SER A 55 1.15 -1.81 -18.94
CA SER A 55 2.15 -2.37 -18.02
C SER A 55 1.63 -2.52 -16.59
N PHE A 56 0.76 -1.61 -16.15
CA PHE A 56 0.17 -1.55 -14.82
C PHE A 56 -0.97 -2.55 -14.63
N MET A 57 -1.83 -2.75 -15.64
CA MET A 57 -3.06 -3.56 -15.50
C MET A 57 -2.82 -4.97 -14.94
N PRO A 58 -1.79 -5.72 -15.39
CA PRO A 58 -1.47 -7.00 -14.75
C PRO A 58 -1.16 -6.89 -13.26
N ILE A 59 -0.48 -5.82 -12.82
CA ILE A 59 -0.18 -5.56 -11.40
C ILE A 59 -1.46 -5.20 -10.65
N ALA A 60 -2.32 -4.36 -11.23
CA ALA A 60 -3.60 -3.98 -10.64
C ALA A 60 -4.45 -5.21 -10.31
N GLN A 61 -4.49 -6.18 -11.25
CA GLN A 61 -5.23 -7.44 -11.15
C GLN A 61 -4.70 -8.43 -10.10
N LEU A 62 -3.49 -8.21 -9.53
CA LEU A 62 -2.92 -9.10 -8.51
C LEU A 62 -3.70 -9.11 -7.20
N HIS A 63 -4.44 -8.04 -6.90
CA HIS A 63 -5.35 -8.01 -5.77
C HIS A 63 -6.77 -8.05 -6.29
N CYS A 64 -7.42 -9.18 -6.05
CA CYS A 64 -8.84 -9.34 -6.29
C CYS A 64 -9.45 -10.11 -5.11
N PHE A 65 -10.64 -9.68 -4.73
CA PHE A 65 -11.60 -10.57 -4.10
C PHE A 65 -12.24 -11.38 -5.22
N HIS A 66 -12.22 -12.70 -5.12
CA HIS A 66 -12.91 -13.55 -6.08
C HIS A 66 -13.87 -14.48 -5.36
N TRP A 67 -15.14 -14.41 -5.74
CA TRP A 67 -16.15 -15.37 -5.31
C TRP A 67 -16.07 -16.71 -6.07
N ASP A 68 -15.09 -16.82 -6.98
CA ASP A 68 -14.83 -18.06 -7.71
C ASP A 68 -14.35 -19.15 -6.75
N ARG A 69 -15.21 -20.14 -6.51
CA ARG A 69 -14.93 -21.30 -5.67
C ARG A 69 -13.91 -22.26 -6.29
N ALA A 70 -13.63 -22.13 -7.59
CA ALA A 70 -12.60 -22.94 -8.26
C ALA A 70 -11.18 -22.50 -7.88
N LYS A 71 -11.01 -21.28 -7.35
CA LYS A 71 -9.71 -20.81 -6.85
C LYS A 71 -9.51 -21.21 -5.38
N PRO A 72 -8.30 -21.66 -5.00
CA PRO A 72 -8.05 -22.22 -3.67
C PRO A 72 -8.15 -21.18 -2.54
N PHE A 73 -7.96 -19.88 -2.82
CA PHE A 73 -7.98 -18.83 -1.79
C PHE A 73 -8.70 -17.58 -2.27
N GLN A 74 -9.89 -17.29 -1.73
CA GLN A 74 -10.85 -16.30 -2.24
C GLN A 74 -10.46 -14.83 -2.14
N THR A 75 -9.42 -14.50 -1.36
CA THR A 75 -9.06 -13.11 -1.15
C THR A 75 -7.57 -12.91 -0.93
N THR A 76 -7.10 -11.88 -1.61
CA THR A 76 -5.79 -11.24 -1.38
C THR A 76 -5.92 -10.10 -0.37
N ASN A 77 -6.94 -10.12 0.52
CA ASN A 77 -7.21 -9.06 1.50
C ASN A 77 -5.88 -8.52 2.00
N ALA A 78 -5.67 -7.21 1.77
CA ALA A 78 -4.45 -6.49 2.06
C ALA A 78 -4.24 -6.51 3.58
N PHE A 79 -3.82 -7.66 4.09
CA PHE A 79 -3.88 -7.98 5.51
C PHE A 79 -2.91 -7.11 6.29
N PHE A 80 -1.99 -6.42 5.60
CA PHE A 80 -1.17 -5.37 6.19
C PHE A 80 -2.02 -4.22 6.74
N TYR A 81 -3.22 -3.95 6.22
CA TYR A 81 -4.18 -3.03 6.82
C TYR A 81 -4.79 -3.55 8.13
N LYS A 82 -4.61 -4.83 8.45
CA LYS A 82 -5.18 -5.48 9.64
C LYS A 82 -4.15 -6.41 10.27
N ILE A 83 -2.89 -5.99 10.28
CA ILE A 83 -1.75 -6.88 10.55
C ILE A 83 -1.76 -7.41 11.98
N LEU A 84 -2.36 -6.66 12.92
CA LEU A 84 -2.56 -7.09 14.31
C LEU A 84 -3.87 -7.86 14.55
N TYR A 85 -4.78 -7.90 13.58
CA TYR A 85 -6.12 -8.51 13.74
C TYR A 85 -6.16 -9.97 13.28
N TYR A 86 -5.54 -10.28 12.15
CA TYR A 86 -5.65 -11.62 11.57
C TYR A 86 -4.75 -12.64 12.28
N PRO A 87 -5.21 -13.90 12.41
CA PRO A 87 -4.38 -14.96 12.95
C PRO A 87 -3.17 -15.20 12.03
N ILE A 88 -2.01 -15.36 12.64
CA ILE A 88 -0.79 -15.83 11.97
C ILE A 88 -0.64 -17.26 12.45
N ASN A 89 -0.96 -18.22 11.60
CA ASN A 89 -0.76 -19.63 11.90
C ASN A 89 -0.35 -20.38 10.65
N THR A 90 0.12 -21.62 10.86
CA THR A 90 0.60 -22.50 9.79
C THR A 90 -0.47 -22.81 8.74
N GLY A 91 -1.76 -22.72 9.08
CA GLY A 91 -2.90 -22.89 8.17
C GLY A 91 -2.96 -21.86 7.04
N LEU A 92 -2.28 -20.72 7.17
CA LEU A 92 -2.19 -19.70 6.11
C LEU A 92 -0.97 -19.88 5.20
N LEU A 93 -0.05 -20.80 5.50
CA LEU A 93 1.19 -20.95 4.75
C LEU A 93 0.96 -21.31 3.27
N GLU A 94 0.01 -22.20 2.99
CA GLU A 94 -0.34 -22.56 1.61
C GLU A 94 -0.92 -21.37 0.84
N ALA A 95 -1.71 -20.51 1.50
CA ALA A 95 -2.17 -19.27 0.91
C ALA A 95 -0.99 -18.34 0.58
N ARG A 96 -0.01 -18.20 1.48
CA ARG A 96 1.20 -17.39 1.24
C ARG A 96 2.02 -17.94 0.07
N LYS A 97 2.21 -19.26 -0.02
CA LYS A 97 2.88 -19.90 -1.17
C LYS A 97 2.14 -19.66 -2.48
N TYR A 98 0.81 -19.78 -2.47
CA TYR A 98 -0.04 -19.49 -3.63
C TYR A 98 0.14 -18.05 -4.10
N PHE A 99 -0.02 -17.07 -3.20
CA PHE A 99 0.13 -15.66 -3.56
C PHE A 99 1.55 -15.31 -3.98
N HIS A 100 2.57 -15.88 -3.35
CA HIS A 100 3.95 -15.70 -3.80
C HIS A 100 4.11 -16.15 -5.26
N LYS A 101 3.63 -17.35 -5.62
CA LYS A 101 3.66 -17.87 -7.00
C LYS A 101 2.87 -16.99 -7.97
N LEU A 102 1.70 -16.49 -7.56
CA LEU A 102 0.86 -15.60 -8.36
C LEU A 102 1.55 -14.26 -8.65
N PHE A 103 2.20 -13.67 -7.64
CA PHE A 103 2.80 -12.33 -7.75
C PHE A 103 4.11 -12.32 -8.54
N VAL A 104 5.01 -13.29 -8.31
CA VAL A 104 6.37 -13.32 -8.89
C VAL A 104 6.45 -12.95 -10.39
N PRO A 105 5.66 -13.56 -11.30
CA PRO A 105 5.81 -13.27 -12.73
C PRO A 105 5.41 -11.84 -13.12
N VAL A 106 4.57 -11.19 -12.32
CA VAL A 106 3.96 -9.89 -12.63
C VAL A 106 4.62 -8.76 -11.86
N ILE A 107 4.80 -8.92 -10.54
CA ILE A 107 5.26 -7.87 -9.63
C ILE A 107 6.67 -7.37 -9.96
N LYS A 108 7.50 -8.17 -10.64
CA LYS A 108 8.82 -7.77 -11.14
C LYS A 108 8.81 -6.54 -12.06
N LYS A 109 7.67 -6.20 -12.66
CA LYS A 109 7.50 -5.02 -13.51
C LYS A 109 7.29 -3.72 -12.70
N ALA A 110 6.85 -3.83 -11.44
CA ALA A 110 6.50 -2.68 -10.61
C ALA A 110 7.57 -1.59 -10.53
N PRO A 111 8.87 -1.89 -10.35
CA PRO A 111 9.89 -0.85 -10.29
C PRO A 111 10.00 -0.03 -11.59
N ALA A 112 9.88 -0.69 -12.75
CA ALA A 112 9.95 -0.02 -14.04
C ALA A 112 8.72 0.86 -14.27
N VAL A 113 7.52 0.38 -13.92
CA VAL A 113 6.28 1.18 -14.03
C VAL A 113 6.36 2.43 -13.17
N LEU A 114 6.80 2.33 -11.91
CA LEU A 114 6.99 3.49 -11.03
C LEU A 114 8.02 4.48 -11.61
N ALA A 115 9.12 3.98 -12.16
CA ALA A 115 10.14 4.82 -12.79
C ALA A 115 9.61 5.55 -14.03
N GLU A 116 8.86 4.89 -14.90
CA GLU A 116 8.26 5.56 -16.06
C GLU A 116 7.16 6.54 -15.65
N LEU A 117 6.35 6.19 -14.64
CA LEU A 117 5.32 7.08 -14.10
C LEU A 117 5.92 8.37 -13.52
N SER A 118 7.10 8.29 -12.91
CA SER A 118 7.83 9.46 -12.39
C SER A 118 8.24 10.47 -13.46
N LYS A 119 8.28 10.07 -14.75
CA LYS A 119 8.70 10.93 -15.86
C LYS A 119 7.52 11.68 -16.49
N ILE A 120 6.29 11.34 -16.11
CA ILE A 120 5.10 11.98 -16.67
C ILE A 120 5.04 13.44 -16.20
N LYS A 121 4.89 14.32 -17.19
CA LYS A 121 4.78 15.76 -17.00
C LYS A 121 3.32 16.14 -16.97
N PHE A 122 2.95 17.07 -16.09
CA PHE A 122 1.57 17.53 -15.98
C PHE A 122 1.54 19.00 -15.54
N SER A 123 0.56 19.73 -16.07
CA SER A 123 0.21 21.09 -15.66
C SER A 123 -0.86 21.06 -14.56
N GLU A 124 -1.26 22.23 -14.06
CA GLU A 124 -2.38 22.34 -13.12
C GLU A 124 -3.74 21.99 -13.74
N LYS A 125 -3.86 22.01 -15.07
CA LYS A 125 -5.12 21.72 -15.78
C LYS A 125 -5.37 20.22 -15.96
N ASP A 126 -4.34 19.39 -15.82
CA ASP A 126 -4.42 17.96 -16.13
C ASP A 126 -4.94 17.13 -14.95
N GLU A 127 -6.10 17.48 -14.39
CA GLU A 127 -6.61 16.90 -13.12
C GLU A 127 -6.68 15.37 -13.14
N PHE A 128 -7.20 14.80 -14.22
CA PHE A 128 -7.29 13.35 -14.39
C PHE A 128 -5.94 12.66 -14.48
N LEU A 129 -5.01 13.24 -15.24
CA LEU A 129 -3.65 12.70 -15.35
C LEU A 129 -2.96 12.67 -13.97
N TYR A 130 -3.06 13.78 -13.23
CA TYR A 130 -2.48 13.89 -11.90
C TYR A 130 -3.08 12.89 -10.92
N ARG A 131 -4.41 12.79 -10.89
CA ARG A 131 -5.12 11.83 -10.04
C ARG A 131 -4.68 10.39 -10.33
N ASP A 132 -4.64 10.02 -11.60
CA ASP A 132 -4.36 8.64 -12.02
C ASP A 132 -2.89 8.26 -11.81
N ILE A 133 -1.95 9.21 -11.93
CA ILE A 133 -0.55 9.01 -11.51
C ILE A 133 -0.47 8.61 -10.03
N LEU A 134 -1.20 9.29 -9.15
CA LEU A 134 -1.20 8.96 -7.73
C LEU A 134 -1.91 7.63 -7.46
N ASP A 135 -3.03 7.36 -8.13
CA ASP A 135 -3.78 6.09 -8.00
C ASP A 135 -2.96 4.88 -8.45
N ILE A 136 -2.27 4.97 -9.60
CA ILE A 136 -1.35 3.92 -10.07
C ILE A 136 -0.21 3.73 -9.06
N GLY A 137 0.43 4.82 -8.64
CA GLY A 137 1.55 4.79 -7.69
C GLY A 137 1.18 4.13 -6.36
N ARG A 138 0.07 4.55 -5.74
CA ARG A 138 -0.41 3.94 -4.48
C ARG A 138 -0.76 2.47 -4.67
N THR A 139 -1.41 2.11 -5.78
CA THR A 139 -1.85 0.74 -6.03
C THR A 139 -0.64 -0.19 -6.12
N ILE A 140 0.39 0.22 -6.85
CA ILE A 140 1.65 -0.53 -6.94
C ILE A 140 2.30 -0.67 -5.56
N ALA A 141 2.33 0.39 -4.75
CA ALA A 141 2.86 0.34 -3.39
C ALA A 141 2.13 -0.70 -2.52
N GLU A 142 0.79 -0.72 -2.57
CA GLU A 142 -0.03 -1.68 -1.84
C GLU A 142 0.25 -3.13 -2.29
N ARG A 143 0.45 -3.37 -3.60
CA ARG A 143 0.85 -4.71 -4.10
C ARG A 143 2.24 -5.10 -3.62
N LEU A 144 3.19 -4.17 -3.58
CA LEU A 144 4.54 -4.41 -3.09
C LEU A 144 4.55 -4.70 -1.59
N LEU A 145 3.81 -3.94 -0.78
CA LEU A 145 3.64 -4.18 0.65
C LEU A 145 3.06 -5.58 0.90
N PHE A 146 1.98 -5.93 0.21
CA PHE A 146 1.39 -7.26 0.31
C PHE A 146 2.40 -8.37 -0.03
N TYR A 147 3.13 -8.20 -1.14
CA TYR A 147 4.13 -9.16 -1.58
C TYR A 147 5.28 -9.31 -0.56
N GLU A 148 5.76 -8.20 0.00
CA GLU A 148 6.84 -8.21 1.00
C GLU A 148 6.39 -8.94 2.27
N PHE A 149 5.17 -8.69 2.76
CA PHE A 149 4.64 -9.43 3.91
C PHE A 149 4.41 -10.92 3.63
N VAL A 150 4.03 -11.29 2.40
CA VAL A 150 3.99 -12.70 1.98
C VAL A 150 5.38 -13.32 2.11
N LYS A 151 6.44 -12.64 1.66
CA LYS A 151 7.82 -13.13 1.82
C LYS A 151 8.26 -13.19 3.28
N ILE A 152 7.90 -12.20 4.10
CA ILE A 152 8.15 -12.21 5.55
C ILE A 152 7.56 -13.47 6.18
N HIS A 153 6.29 -13.79 5.92
CA HIS A 153 5.66 -15.00 6.46
C HIS A 153 6.33 -16.30 6.01
N LEU A 154 6.74 -16.39 4.74
CA LEU A 154 7.48 -17.55 4.24
C LEU A 154 8.84 -17.69 4.92
N GLU A 155 9.54 -16.57 5.12
CA GLU A 155 10.84 -16.56 5.77
C GLU A 155 10.75 -16.82 7.28
N MET A 156 9.68 -16.38 7.95
CA MET A 156 9.38 -16.74 9.34
C MET A 156 9.26 -18.26 9.52
N GLU A 157 8.63 -18.98 8.58
CA GLU A 157 8.55 -20.44 8.61
C GLU A 157 9.89 -21.12 8.26
N ASN A 158 10.64 -20.57 7.32
CA ASN A 158 12.00 -21.04 7.04
C ASN A 158 12.90 -20.89 8.27
N TRP A 159 12.83 -19.72 8.93
CA TRP A 159 13.57 -19.45 10.15
C TRP A 159 13.19 -20.48 11.20
N ARG A 160 11.90 -20.69 11.48
CA ARG A 160 11.41 -21.68 12.45
C ARG A 160 11.99 -23.08 12.17
N SER A 161 12.06 -23.47 10.90
CA SER A 161 12.58 -24.76 10.40
C SER A 161 14.10 -24.83 10.23
N ALA A 162 14.85 -23.88 10.81
CA ALA A 162 16.32 -23.78 10.76
C ALA A 162 16.94 -23.58 9.37
N LYS A 163 16.16 -22.99 8.44
CA LYS A 163 16.57 -22.72 7.05
C LYS A 163 16.56 -21.24 6.68
N GLY A 164 16.06 -20.36 7.55
CA GLY A 164 15.87 -18.93 7.29
C GLY A 164 16.76 -18.01 8.13
N SER A 165 16.81 -16.74 7.74
CA SER A 165 17.68 -15.70 8.33
C SER A 165 16.87 -14.59 9.02
N PRO A 166 17.10 -14.33 10.32
CA PRO A 166 16.51 -13.18 11.02
C PRO A 166 16.85 -11.84 10.36
N GLU A 167 18.06 -11.71 9.82
CA GLU A 167 18.53 -10.50 9.14
C GLU A 167 17.71 -10.23 7.88
N LYS A 168 17.34 -11.29 7.15
CA LYS A 168 16.48 -11.19 5.97
C LYS A 168 15.07 -10.75 6.35
N ILE A 169 14.49 -11.30 7.41
CA ILE A 169 13.17 -10.88 7.93
C ILE A 169 13.18 -9.41 8.33
N THR A 170 14.22 -9.00 9.07
CA THR A 170 14.42 -7.61 9.50
C THR A 170 14.54 -6.66 8.31
N ALA A 171 15.35 -7.01 7.30
CA ALA A 171 15.50 -6.21 6.09
C ALA A 171 14.19 -6.05 5.33
N MET A 172 13.39 -7.11 5.21
CA MET A 172 12.06 -7.04 4.57
C MET A 172 11.09 -6.17 5.39
N GLY A 173 11.12 -6.26 6.71
CA GLY A 173 10.34 -5.39 7.60
C GLY A 173 10.69 -3.90 7.42
N ASN A 174 11.98 -3.58 7.29
CA ASN A 174 12.43 -2.21 7.01
C ASN A 174 11.95 -1.71 5.64
N ASN A 175 11.98 -2.57 4.61
CA ASN A 175 11.40 -2.22 3.31
C ASN A 175 9.90 -1.91 3.41
N CYS A 176 9.13 -2.66 4.22
CA CYS A 176 7.71 -2.37 4.45
C CYS A 176 7.49 -0.99 5.08
N LEU A 177 8.26 -0.65 6.12
CA LEU A 177 8.16 0.64 6.79
C LEU A 177 8.52 1.80 5.86
N GLU A 178 9.61 1.66 5.10
CA GLU A 178 10.04 2.68 4.14
C GLU A 178 9.03 2.84 2.99
N MET A 179 8.51 1.75 2.44
CA MET A 179 7.44 1.81 1.43
C MET A 179 6.17 2.46 1.99
N MET A 180 5.77 2.15 3.24
CA MET A 180 4.61 2.75 3.90
C MET A 180 4.80 4.27 4.10
N GLU A 181 6.01 4.70 4.47
CA GLU A 181 6.35 6.12 4.57
C GLU A 181 6.17 6.83 3.22
N LYS A 182 6.74 6.26 2.14
CA LYS A 182 6.64 6.84 0.80
C LYS A 182 5.23 6.81 0.24
N LEU A 183 4.46 5.77 0.54
CA LEU A 183 3.03 5.72 0.25
C LEU A 183 2.30 6.90 0.91
N GLY A 184 2.58 7.15 2.20
CA GLY A 184 2.02 8.28 2.94
C GLY A 184 2.41 9.63 2.33
N GLU A 185 3.67 9.79 1.93
CA GLU A 185 4.14 11.00 1.23
C GLU A 185 3.42 11.20 -0.10
N LEU A 186 3.21 10.13 -0.89
CA LEU A 186 2.55 10.19 -2.19
C LEU A 186 1.05 10.54 -2.06
N VAL A 187 0.31 9.84 -1.19
CA VAL A 187 -1.13 10.10 -1.03
C VAL A 187 -1.40 11.42 -0.31
N GLY A 188 -0.45 11.90 0.49
CA GLY A 188 -0.49 13.24 1.06
C GLY A 188 -0.45 14.37 0.04
N LEU A 189 -0.16 14.07 -1.23
CA LEU A 189 -0.21 15.05 -2.31
C LEU A 189 -1.64 15.29 -2.82
N HIS A 190 -2.68 14.54 -2.42
CA HIS A 190 -4.04 14.76 -2.91
C HIS A 190 -5.08 14.78 -1.80
N ASN A 191 -5.99 15.75 -1.85
CA ASN A 191 -7.00 15.96 -0.80
C ASN A 191 -8.00 14.81 -0.69
N ASP A 192 -8.27 14.08 -1.77
CA ASP A 192 -9.19 12.94 -1.78
C ASP A 192 -8.74 11.78 -0.87
N TYR A 193 -7.47 11.73 -0.47
CA TYR A 193 -7.00 10.72 0.48
C TYR A 193 -7.05 11.18 1.94
N SER A 194 -7.53 12.41 2.23
CA SER A 194 -7.55 12.96 3.58
C SER A 194 -8.96 13.03 4.16
N LEU A 195 -9.10 12.48 5.37
CA LEU A 195 -10.31 12.63 6.18
C LEU A 195 -10.52 14.10 6.58
N TYR A 196 -9.44 14.80 6.92
CA TYR A 196 -9.54 16.22 7.28
C TYR A 196 -10.04 17.08 6.11
N SER A 197 -9.50 16.86 4.91
CA SER A 197 -9.97 17.55 3.70
C SER A 197 -11.44 17.26 3.42
N SER A 198 -11.88 16.02 3.64
CA SER A 198 -13.30 15.64 3.54
C SER A 198 -14.16 16.37 4.58
N LEU A 199 -13.71 16.42 5.84
CA LEU A 199 -14.38 17.12 6.93
C LEU A 199 -14.54 18.62 6.63
N LYS A 200 -13.49 19.28 6.13
CA LYS A 200 -13.54 20.68 5.72
C LYS A 200 -14.53 20.91 4.58
N LYS A 201 -14.46 20.13 3.50
CA LYS A 201 -15.39 20.23 2.37
C LYS A 201 -16.85 20.09 2.80
N MET A 202 -17.14 19.21 3.77
CA MET A 202 -18.50 19.11 4.33
C MET A 202 -18.90 20.36 5.12
N GLY A 203 -18.00 20.89 5.96
CA GLY A 203 -18.20 22.11 6.74
C GLY A 203 -18.45 23.37 5.89
N GLU A 204 -17.85 23.43 4.70
CA GLU A 204 -18.08 24.52 3.74
C GLU A 204 -19.50 24.51 3.14
N LYS A 205 -20.15 23.34 3.07
CA LYS A 205 -21.49 23.20 2.46
C LYS A 205 -22.60 23.30 3.50
N ARG A 206 -22.37 22.79 4.71
CA ARG A 206 -23.36 22.72 5.80
C ARG A 206 -22.64 22.76 7.14
N LYS A 207 -23.34 23.22 8.18
CA LYS A 207 -22.85 23.05 9.56
C LYS A 207 -22.69 21.56 9.87
N VAL A 208 -21.47 21.15 10.17
CA VAL A 208 -21.14 19.78 10.59
C VAL A 208 -21.24 19.68 12.11
N ASN A 209 -21.73 18.56 12.62
CA ASN A 209 -21.75 18.29 14.05
C ASN A 209 -20.31 18.32 14.61
N PRO A 210 -20.01 19.07 15.69
CA PRO A 210 -18.65 19.15 16.27
C PRO A 210 -18.00 17.80 16.59
N VAL A 211 -18.78 16.74 16.86
CA VAL A 211 -18.23 15.40 17.15
C VAL A 211 -18.09 14.49 15.93
N PHE A 212 -18.47 14.96 14.74
CA PHE A 212 -18.50 14.14 13.52
C PHE A 212 -17.13 13.62 13.09
N GLU A 213 -16.05 14.29 13.51
CA GLU A 213 -14.68 13.80 13.34
C GLU A 213 -14.53 12.36 13.86
N ASN A 214 -15.10 12.05 15.04
CA ASN A 214 -15.03 10.69 15.61
C ASN A 214 -15.78 9.68 14.76
N THR A 215 -16.88 10.08 14.12
CA THR A 215 -17.61 9.21 13.17
C THR A 215 -16.77 8.92 11.93
N LEU A 216 -16.06 9.91 11.38
CA LEU A 216 -15.15 9.70 10.25
C LEU A 216 -14.00 8.77 10.63
N LYS A 217 -13.38 8.98 11.80
CA LYS A 217 -12.33 8.10 12.31
C LYS A 217 -12.82 6.67 12.51
N ALA A 218 -14.00 6.50 13.13
CA ALA A 218 -14.61 5.19 13.34
C ALA A 218 -14.92 4.46 12.03
N ASN A 219 -15.39 5.17 11.02
CA ASN A 219 -15.60 4.58 9.70
C ASN A 219 -14.28 4.21 9.03
N ALA A 220 -13.28 5.08 9.04
CA ALA A 220 -12.01 4.84 8.37
C ALA A 220 -11.19 3.72 9.03
N GLU A 221 -11.14 3.73 10.36
CA GLU A 221 -10.28 2.84 11.14
C GLU A 221 -10.93 1.46 11.38
N ASN A 222 -12.23 1.31 11.18
CA ASN A 222 -12.86 0.01 11.37
C ASN A 222 -12.25 -1.06 10.46
N GLY A 223 -12.27 -2.31 10.93
CA GLY A 223 -11.74 -3.43 10.18
C GLY A 223 -12.43 -3.69 8.84
N TYR A 224 -13.47 -2.99 8.43
CA TYR A 224 -14.16 -3.18 7.14
C TYR A 224 -13.68 -2.20 6.07
N CYS A 225 -13.63 -0.90 6.39
CA CYS A 225 -13.36 0.20 5.47
C CYS A 225 -11.91 0.67 5.44
N ARG A 226 -11.01 0.08 6.24
CA ARG A 226 -9.58 0.39 6.21
C ARG A 226 -9.02 0.31 4.78
N CYS A 227 -8.48 1.42 4.30
CA CYS A 227 -7.88 1.56 2.98
C CYS A 227 -6.75 2.62 3.01
N CYS A 228 -6.31 3.07 1.83
CA CYS A 228 -5.20 4.01 1.67
C CYS A 228 -5.59 5.47 1.99
N ILE A 229 -5.95 5.72 3.25
CA ILE A 229 -6.29 7.04 3.80
C ILE A 229 -5.03 7.65 4.43
N TYR A 230 -4.70 8.89 4.08
CA TYR A 230 -3.47 9.56 4.51
C TYR A 230 -3.25 9.49 6.02
N GLU A 231 -4.26 9.84 6.82
CA GLU A 231 -4.12 9.87 8.28
C GLU A 231 -3.83 8.47 8.84
N LEU A 232 -4.43 7.42 8.28
CA LEU A 232 -4.18 6.04 8.71
C LEU A 232 -2.80 5.54 8.26
N VAL A 233 -2.43 5.83 7.00
CA VAL A 233 -1.11 5.50 6.43
C VAL A 233 0.03 6.19 7.19
N ARG A 234 -0.20 7.37 7.77
CA ARG A 234 0.83 8.11 8.53
C ARG A 234 0.83 7.82 10.02
N LYS A 235 -0.31 7.47 10.62
CA LYS A 235 -0.45 7.43 12.09
C LYS A 235 -0.85 6.08 12.66
N VAL A 236 -1.48 5.20 11.87
CA VAL A 236 -2.00 3.92 12.35
C VAL A 236 -1.15 2.77 11.82
N TYR A 237 -1.13 2.56 10.49
CA TYR A 237 -0.49 1.38 9.89
C TYR A 237 1.01 1.25 10.19
N PRO A 238 1.83 2.33 10.18
CA PRO A 238 3.25 2.20 10.53
C PRO A 238 3.47 1.71 11.97
N GLU A 239 2.64 2.16 12.91
CA GLU A 239 2.75 1.74 14.32
C GLU A 239 2.32 0.28 14.49
N GLU A 240 1.25 -0.14 13.81
CA GLU A 240 0.84 -1.55 13.79
C GLU A 240 1.93 -2.45 13.19
N ILE A 241 2.57 -2.02 12.09
CA ILE A 241 3.68 -2.75 11.47
C ILE A 241 4.88 -2.82 12.42
N LYS A 242 5.21 -1.75 13.15
CA LYS A 242 6.30 -1.76 14.14
C LYS A 242 6.04 -2.76 15.27
N VAL A 243 4.82 -2.78 15.82
CA VAL A 243 4.41 -3.75 16.85
C VAL A 243 4.57 -5.17 16.32
N TYR A 244 4.09 -5.42 15.10
CA TYR A 244 4.19 -6.72 14.44
C TYR A 244 5.64 -7.17 14.23
N LEU A 245 6.49 -6.29 13.70
CA LEU A 245 7.91 -6.60 13.45
C LEU A 245 8.70 -6.78 14.75
N LYS A 246 8.38 -5.99 15.79
CA LYS A 246 8.98 -6.14 17.10
C LYS A 246 8.66 -7.52 17.70
N TRP A 247 7.40 -7.95 17.63
CA TRP A 247 7.03 -9.28 18.10
C TRP A 247 7.78 -10.40 17.38
N ILE A 248 7.99 -10.28 16.06
CA ILE A 248 8.81 -11.23 15.31
C ILE A 248 10.27 -11.20 15.80
N SER A 249 10.86 -10.01 15.98
CA SER A 249 12.23 -9.85 16.49
C SER A 249 12.41 -10.49 17.85
N ASP A 250 11.54 -10.16 18.81
CA ASP A 250 11.60 -10.65 20.19
C ASP A 250 11.55 -12.20 20.22
N LYS A 251 10.67 -12.81 19.42
CA LYS A 251 10.59 -14.27 19.31
C LYS A 251 11.87 -14.87 18.69
N MET A 252 12.43 -14.23 17.67
CA MET A 252 13.68 -14.69 17.05
C MET A 252 14.89 -14.57 18.00
N GLU A 253 14.98 -13.47 18.74
CA GLU A 253 16.05 -13.20 19.72
C GLU A 253 16.01 -14.19 20.89
N SER A 254 14.81 -14.56 21.35
CA SER A 254 14.65 -15.61 22.37
C SER A 254 14.99 -17.03 21.89
N GLY A 255 15.14 -17.22 20.57
CA GLY A 255 15.34 -18.54 19.97
C GLY A 255 14.08 -19.42 19.97
N ASP A 256 12.91 -18.88 20.31
CA ASP A 256 11.66 -19.62 20.37
C ASP A 256 11.16 -20.01 18.96
N ARG A 257 11.37 -21.27 18.60
CA ARG A 257 10.96 -21.89 17.33
C ARG A 257 9.60 -22.59 17.42
N SER A 258 8.82 -22.36 18.47
CA SER A 258 7.44 -22.83 18.51
C SER A 258 6.60 -22.19 17.41
N GLU A 259 5.42 -22.76 17.14
CA GLU A 259 4.52 -22.25 16.12
C GLU A 259 4.21 -20.75 16.31
N TRP A 260 4.12 -20.02 15.20
CA TRP A 260 3.64 -18.65 15.22
C TRP A 260 2.17 -18.64 15.63
N LYS A 261 1.87 -17.86 16.67
CA LYS A 261 0.53 -17.63 17.19
C LYS A 261 0.39 -16.14 17.45
N ARG A 262 -0.78 -15.59 17.13
CA ARG A 262 -1.10 -14.20 17.46
C ARG A 262 -0.95 -14.02 18.98
N PRO A 263 -0.10 -13.10 19.46
CA PRO A 263 0.09 -12.89 20.89
C PRO A 263 -1.06 -12.07 21.48
N ASP A 264 -1.39 -12.31 22.75
CA ASP A 264 -2.46 -11.59 23.46
C ASP A 264 -2.18 -10.09 23.58
N CYS A 265 -0.90 -9.68 23.58
CA CYS A 265 -0.52 -8.27 23.65
C CYS A 265 -0.97 -7.45 22.42
N PHE A 266 -1.30 -8.08 21.30
CA PHE A 266 -1.77 -7.36 20.11
C PHE A 266 -3.09 -6.62 20.35
N ASP A 267 -3.97 -7.11 21.22
CA ASP A 267 -5.22 -6.42 21.55
C ASP A 267 -4.95 -5.12 22.32
N ALA A 268 -4.02 -5.17 23.28
CA ALA A 268 -3.62 -3.99 24.04
C ALA A 268 -2.91 -2.95 23.16
N GLU A 269 -1.97 -3.38 22.30
CA GLU A 269 -1.27 -2.47 21.38
C GLU A 269 -2.21 -1.88 20.32
N TYR A 270 -3.12 -2.68 19.76
CA TYR A 270 -4.14 -2.19 18.84
C TYR A 270 -5.00 -1.12 19.51
N LYS A 271 -5.46 -1.37 20.75
CA LYS A 271 -6.25 -0.40 21.50
C LYS A 271 -5.48 0.89 21.78
N ARG A 272 -4.20 0.79 22.15
CA ARG A 272 -3.32 1.95 22.37
C ARG A 272 -3.19 2.79 21.10
N ILE A 273 -2.88 2.17 19.96
CA ILE A 273 -2.75 2.86 18.67
C ILE A 273 -4.09 3.51 18.26
N GLN A 274 -5.21 2.81 18.50
CA GLN A 274 -6.54 3.37 18.27
C GLN A 274 -6.77 4.60 19.16
N ASP A 275 -6.50 4.53 20.45
CA ASP A 275 -6.68 5.66 21.36
C ASP A 275 -5.83 6.87 20.96
N ASP A 276 -4.58 6.66 20.59
CA ASP A 276 -3.69 7.71 20.08
C ASP A 276 -4.28 8.39 18.83
N PHE A 277 -4.84 7.61 17.89
CA PHE A 277 -5.49 8.12 16.68
C PHE A 277 -6.75 8.94 16.98
N TYR A 278 -7.58 8.50 17.93
CA TYR A 278 -8.80 9.22 18.31
C TYR A 278 -8.50 10.50 19.08
N GLN A 279 -7.49 10.49 19.96
CA GLN A 279 -7.07 11.65 20.74
C GLN A 279 -6.43 12.75 19.87
N MET A 280 -5.74 12.39 18.78
CA MET A 280 -5.11 13.36 17.89
C MET A 280 -6.15 13.96 16.92
N PRO A 281 -6.40 15.29 16.91
CA PRO A 281 -7.33 15.89 15.96
C PRO A 281 -6.92 15.67 14.50
N LEU A 282 -7.89 15.45 13.60
CA LEU A 282 -7.65 15.27 12.15
C LEU A 282 -6.83 16.42 11.57
N GLU A 283 -7.03 17.65 12.04
CA GLU A 283 -6.24 18.82 11.63
C GLU A 283 -4.74 18.66 11.88
N LYS A 284 -4.35 18.04 13.00
CA LYS A 284 -2.94 17.79 13.34
C LYS A 284 -2.34 16.61 12.57
N MET A 285 -3.20 15.77 11.99
CA MET A 285 -2.82 14.64 11.15
C MET A 285 -2.92 14.95 9.67
N ALA A 286 -3.47 16.11 9.31
CA ALA A 286 -3.73 16.48 7.93
C ALA A 286 -2.45 16.48 7.09
N PRO A 287 -2.55 16.18 5.79
CA PRO A 287 -1.40 16.31 4.91
C PRO A 287 -0.89 17.75 4.92
N PRO A 288 0.43 17.95 4.74
CA PRO A 288 0.96 19.29 4.52
C PRO A 288 0.21 19.94 3.36
N LYS A 289 0.08 21.28 3.38
CA LYS A 289 -0.66 22.01 2.35
C LYS A 289 -0.31 21.46 0.97
N VAL A 290 -1.31 20.85 0.33
CA VAL A 290 -1.15 20.16 -0.93
C VAL A 290 -0.70 21.18 -1.97
N GLN A 291 0.53 21.01 -2.45
CA GLN A 291 1.04 21.73 -3.60
C GLN A 291 1.21 20.71 -4.70
N ARG A 292 0.35 20.79 -5.72
CA ARG A 292 0.42 19.99 -6.93
C ARG A 292 1.73 20.32 -7.67
N LYS A 293 2.80 19.65 -7.27
CA LYS A 293 4.16 19.88 -7.76
C LYS A 293 4.64 18.63 -8.46
N GLU A 294 4.83 18.73 -9.76
CA GLU A 294 5.37 17.67 -10.61
C GLU A 294 6.65 17.07 -10.04
N LYS A 295 7.59 17.92 -9.62
CA LYS A 295 8.86 17.51 -9.00
C LYS A 295 8.64 16.62 -7.77
N ALA A 296 7.71 16.99 -6.88
CA ALA A 296 7.42 16.22 -5.68
C ALA A 296 6.86 14.83 -6.03
N VAL A 297 5.90 14.75 -6.97
CA VAL A 297 5.36 13.46 -7.44
C VAL A 297 6.47 12.59 -8.04
N SER A 298 7.28 13.18 -8.93
CA SER A 298 8.37 12.49 -9.62
C SER A 298 9.38 11.88 -8.63
N GLU A 299 9.85 12.68 -7.66
CA GLU A 299 10.79 12.23 -6.63
C GLU A 299 10.24 11.06 -5.82
N LYS A 300 8.98 11.14 -5.37
CA LYS A 300 8.36 10.07 -4.57
C LYS A 300 8.19 8.78 -5.34
N LEU A 301 7.75 8.84 -6.59
CA LEU A 301 7.63 7.66 -7.44
C LEU A 301 9.00 7.01 -7.74
N LEU A 302 10.05 7.83 -7.91
CA LEU A 302 11.40 7.33 -8.11
C LEU A 302 11.95 6.65 -6.84
N GLU A 303 11.77 7.26 -5.66
CA GLU A 303 12.13 6.66 -4.37
C GLU A 303 11.41 5.31 -4.18
N MET A 304 10.10 5.26 -4.46
CA MET A 304 9.31 4.02 -4.43
C MET A 304 9.82 2.97 -5.42
N SER A 305 10.26 3.37 -6.62
CA SER A 305 10.89 2.47 -7.59
C SER A 305 12.17 1.82 -7.02
N LEU A 306 13.00 2.59 -6.31
CA LEU A 306 14.22 2.07 -5.69
C LEU A 306 13.91 1.07 -4.57
N ILE A 307 12.93 1.37 -3.72
CA ILE A 307 12.44 0.43 -2.69
C ILE A 307 11.90 -0.84 -3.36
N ALA A 308 11.10 -0.68 -4.43
CA ALA A 308 10.56 -1.80 -5.19
C ALA A 308 11.67 -2.70 -5.76
N LYS A 309 12.78 -2.14 -6.27
CA LYS A 309 13.94 -2.95 -6.73
C LYS A 309 14.52 -3.81 -5.59
N ARG A 310 14.61 -3.28 -4.36
CA ARG A 310 15.08 -4.05 -3.20
C ARG A 310 14.11 -5.17 -2.84
N ILE A 311 12.82 -4.86 -2.78
CA ILE A 311 11.73 -5.83 -2.57
C ILE A 311 11.82 -6.98 -3.59
N ILE A 312 11.99 -6.68 -4.87
CA ILE A 312 12.03 -7.71 -5.93
C ILE A 312 13.33 -8.52 -5.91
N SER A 313 14.48 -7.87 -5.73
CA SER A 313 15.79 -8.54 -5.76
C SER A 313 16.09 -9.36 -4.51
N GLY A 314 15.41 -9.09 -3.39
CA GLY A 314 15.69 -9.71 -2.09
C GLY A 314 17.04 -9.31 -1.51
N GLN A 315 17.66 -8.23 -2.02
CA GLN A 315 18.93 -7.73 -1.53
C GLN A 315 18.77 -7.07 -0.15
N ILE A 316 19.64 -7.44 0.79
CA ILE A 316 19.80 -6.74 2.06
C ILE A 316 20.62 -5.49 1.76
N SER A 317 20.06 -4.29 1.99
CA SER A 317 20.87 -3.07 1.95
C SER A 317 21.94 -3.17 3.03
N LYS A 318 23.22 -3.08 2.64
CA LYS A 318 24.30 -2.85 3.61
C LYS A 318 24.07 -1.48 4.24
N CYS A 319 23.37 -1.43 5.37
CA CYS A 319 23.32 -0.23 6.17
C CYS A 319 24.75 0.14 6.54
N ARG A 320 25.23 1.32 6.12
CA ARG A 320 26.55 1.83 6.53
C ARG A 320 26.49 2.06 8.04
N SER A 321 26.96 1.09 8.83
CA SER A 321 27.29 1.37 10.21
C SER A 321 28.55 2.23 10.21
N SER A 322 28.39 3.52 10.48
CA SER A 322 29.48 4.36 10.96
C SER A 322 29.94 3.82 12.32
N ARG A 323 30.85 2.84 12.31
CA ARG A 323 31.75 2.60 13.42
C ARG A 323 33.09 3.19 13.02
N GLU A 324 33.28 4.45 13.38
CA GLU A 324 34.62 5.01 13.51
C GLU A 324 35.34 4.21 14.59
N HIS A 325 36.30 3.38 14.17
CA HIS A 325 37.37 2.93 15.02
C HIS A 325 38.22 4.15 15.38
N HIS A 326 37.95 4.77 16.53
CA HIS A 326 39.01 5.51 17.22
C HIS A 326 39.97 4.48 17.81
N GLY A 327 41.06 4.28 17.07
CA GLY A 327 42.22 3.53 17.52
C GLY A 327 42.78 4.17 18.78
N ALA A 328 42.95 3.33 19.80
CA ALA A 328 43.78 3.63 20.94
C ALA A 328 45.22 3.88 20.44
N LEU A 329 45.72 5.09 20.63
CA LEU A 329 47.14 5.38 20.58
C LEU A 329 47.74 5.06 21.95
N SER A 330 48.41 3.90 22.00
CA SER A 330 49.49 3.64 22.94
C SER A 330 50.76 4.32 22.42
N HIS A 331 51.39 5.19 23.22
CA HIS A 331 52.79 5.04 23.65
C HIS A 331 53.30 6.27 24.42
N GLN A 332 53.94 5.96 25.55
CA GLN A 332 55.03 6.66 26.26
C GLN A 332 54.72 7.96 27.01
#